data_AF-A0A1B6GEV2-F1
#
_entry.id   AF-A0A1B6GEV2-F1
#
_cell.length_a   1.000
_cell.length_b   1.000
_cell.length_c   1.000
_cell.angle_alpha   90.00
_cell.angle_beta   90.00
_cell.angle_gamma   90.00
#
_symmetry.space_group_name_H-M   'P 1'
#
loop_
_entity.id
_entity.type
_entity.pdbx_description
1 polymer ?
#
loop_
_entity_poly.entity_id
_entity_poly.type
_entity_poly.pdbx_seq_one_letter_code
_entity_poly.pdbx_strand_id
1 'polypeptide(L)'
;GTNRSGALWKCPLTTFTNDCEQVITDGKRTIDSDNLMPPLDDEIKDNQWLGVTVRSQGAGGKVIVCAHRYIRKGEEYQWGQGLCYSLTQRLDYEDSWEPCKGKPTNL
;
A
#
# COMPACT_ATOMS: atom_id res chain seq x y z
N GLY A 1 14.39 3.73 -1.81
CA GLY A 1 13.90 4.56 -0.69
C GLY A 1 12.40 4.71 -0.84
N THR A 2 11.82 5.75 -0.25
CA THR A 2 10.41 6.12 -0.46
C THR A 2 10.30 7.60 -0.82
N ASN A 3 10.42 7.91 -2.10
CA ASN A 3 10.26 9.25 -2.65
C ASN A 3 9.04 9.30 -3.58
N ARG A 4 8.13 10.25 -3.33
CA ARG A 4 6.86 10.38 -4.07
C ARG A 4 6.08 9.06 -4.15
N SER A 5 6.10 8.30 -3.07
CA SER A 5 5.53 6.95 -2.99
C SER A 5 3.99 6.96 -3.03
N GLY A 6 3.36 8.06 -2.64
CA GLY A 6 1.91 8.15 -2.43
C GLY A 6 1.51 7.78 -0.99
N ALA A 7 0.24 7.98 -0.65
CA ALA A 7 -0.27 7.82 0.71
C ALA A 7 -1.79 7.61 0.72
N LEU A 8 -2.30 7.01 1.79
CA LEU A 8 -3.72 7.01 2.14
C LEU A 8 -3.97 7.98 3.31
N TRP A 9 -5.03 8.77 3.22
CA TRP A 9 -5.44 9.71 4.27
C TRP A 9 -6.85 9.37 4.76
N LYS A 10 -7.07 9.49 6.07
CA LYS A 10 -8.36 9.33 6.74
C LYS A 10 -8.81 10.70 7.22
N CYS A 11 -9.91 11.19 6.66
CA CYS A 11 -10.50 12.48 7.02
C CYS A 11 -11.79 12.26 7.81
N PRO A 12 -11.93 12.84 9.01
CA PRO A 12 -13.21 12.93 9.69
C PRO A 12 -14.26 13.67 8.83
N LEU A 13 -15.55 13.35 9.04
CA LEU A 13 -16.66 14.07 8.40
C LEU A 13 -16.95 15.37 9.16
N THR A 14 -16.04 16.33 9.09
CA THR A 14 -16.16 17.65 9.71
C THR A 14 -16.06 18.75 8.65
N THR A 15 -16.17 20.02 9.07
CA THR A 15 -15.93 21.18 8.19
C THR A 15 -14.46 21.60 8.14
N PHE A 16 -13.58 20.97 8.93
CA PHE A 16 -12.15 21.29 8.92
C PHE A 16 -11.50 20.70 7.66
N THR A 17 -10.53 21.41 7.10
CA THR A 17 -9.82 20.99 5.87
C THR A 17 -8.43 20.41 6.16
N ASN A 18 -8.01 20.41 7.42
CA ASN A 18 -6.67 20.07 7.87
C ASN A 18 -6.65 19.03 9.00
N ASP A 19 -7.76 18.32 9.21
CA ASP A 19 -7.94 17.28 10.22
C ASP A 19 -7.79 15.85 9.65
N CYS A 20 -7.33 15.72 8.41
CA CYS A 20 -6.99 14.44 7.81
C CYS A 20 -5.68 13.90 8.40
N GLU A 21 -5.69 12.63 8.77
CA GLU A 21 -4.52 11.92 9.27
C GLU A 21 -4.04 10.89 8.23
N GLN A 22 -2.73 10.79 8.04
CA GLN A 22 -2.17 9.77 7.17
C GLN A 22 -2.38 8.40 7.83
N VAL A 23 -2.94 7.46 7.06
CA VAL A 23 -3.10 6.07 7.51
C VAL A 23 -1.74 5.37 7.40
N ILE A 24 -1.31 4.74 8.50
CA ILE A 24 -0.09 3.94 8.54
C ILE A 24 -0.30 2.66 7.73
N THR A 25 0.24 2.60 6.51
CA THR A 25 0.11 1.45 5.60
C THR A 25 1.46 0.91 5.15
N ASP A 26 2.18 1.67 4.32
CA ASP A 26 3.44 1.22 3.73
C ASP A 26 4.56 1.22 4.77
N GLY A 27 5.42 0.20 4.72
CA GLY A 27 6.45 -0.08 5.71
C GLY A 27 5.99 -1.00 6.85
N LYS A 28 4.68 -1.20 7.05
CA LYS A 28 4.18 -2.19 8.01
C LYS A 28 4.34 -3.61 7.44
N ARG A 29 4.88 -4.53 8.24
CA ARG A 29 5.16 -5.92 7.84
C ARG A 29 4.39 -6.95 8.67
N THR A 30 3.97 -6.58 9.87
CA THR A 30 3.20 -7.42 10.78
C THR A 30 2.01 -6.62 11.32
N ILE A 31 0.95 -7.34 11.71
CA ILE A 31 -0.27 -6.71 12.23
C ILE A 31 0.01 -5.97 13.55
N ASP A 32 0.83 -6.57 14.41
CA ASP A 32 1.02 -6.14 15.81
C ASP A 32 2.10 -5.07 16.03
N SER A 33 2.77 -4.60 14.97
CA SER A 33 3.84 -3.61 15.10
C SER A 33 3.57 -2.36 14.28
N ASP A 34 3.71 -1.21 14.92
CA ASP A 34 3.72 0.09 14.23
C ASP A 34 5.14 0.53 13.83
N ASN A 35 6.13 -0.33 14.03
CA ASN A 35 7.48 -0.10 13.53
C ASN A 35 7.49 -0.24 12.02
N LEU A 36 7.59 0.89 11.33
CA LEU A 36 7.72 0.94 9.89
C LEU A 36 9.13 0.55 9.47
N MET A 37 9.22 -0.42 8.57
CA MET A 37 10.47 -0.83 7.95
C MET A 37 10.68 -0.13 6.62
N PRO A 38 11.94 0.22 6.27
CA PRO A 38 12.25 0.68 4.93
C PRO A 38 11.92 -0.39 3.87
N PRO A 39 11.89 -0.01 2.58
CA PRO A 39 11.86 -0.98 1.49
C PRO A 39 12.98 -1.99 1.63
N LEU A 40 12.70 -3.26 1.33
CA LEU A 40 13.74 -4.29 1.25
C LEU A 40 14.63 -4.08 0.02
N ASP A 41 15.78 -4.73 0.01
CA ASP A 41 16.75 -4.61 -1.09
C ASP A 41 16.19 -5.07 -2.44
N ASP A 42 15.15 -5.91 -2.44
CA ASP A 42 14.45 -6.41 -3.62
C ASP A 42 13.17 -5.64 -3.96
N GLU A 43 12.93 -4.49 -3.30
CA GLU A 43 11.76 -3.64 -3.49
C GLU A 43 12.15 -2.24 -3.99
N ILE A 44 11.40 -1.72 -4.98
CA ILE A 44 11.46 -0.32 -5.38
C ILE A 44 10.08 0.31 -5.11
N LYS A 45 10.06 1.26 -4.16
CA LYS A 45 8.85 1.97 -3.71
C LYS A 45 8.82 3.45 -4.08
N ASP A 46 9.89 3.95 -4.71
CA ASP A 46 9.94 5.29 -5.28
C ASP A 46 8.94 5.40 -6.43
N ASN A 47 8.06 6.41 -6.41
CA ASN A 47 6.98 6.58 -7.40
C ASN A 47 6.06 5.35 -7.58
N GLN A 48 5.79 4.58 -6.53
CA GLN A 48 4.91 3.40 -6.60
C GLN A 48 3.41 3.72 -6.76
N TRP A 49 3.01 4.98 -6.52
CA TRP A 49 1.63 5.46 -6.62
C TRP A 49 0.66 4.78 -5.64
N LEU A 50 1.08 4.67 -4.38
CA LEU A 50 0.19 4.26 -3.30
C LEU A 50 -0.98 5.22 -3.18
N GLY A 51 -2.19 4.68 -3.16
CA GLY A 51 -3.42 5.47 -3.11
C GLY A 51 -4.04 5.73 -4.48
N VAL A 52 -3.46 5.23 -5.58
CA VAL A 52 -4.05 5.37 -6.94
C VAL A 52 -5.47 4.81 -7.01
N THR A 53 -5.73 3.76 -6.23
CA THR A 53 -7.04 3.13 -6.10
C THR A 53 -7.29 2.83 -4.63
N VAL A 54 -8.46 3.27 -4.16
CA VAL A 54 -9.03 2.91 -2.87
C VAL A 54 -10.42 2.33 -3.10
N ARG A 55 -10.74 1.21 -2.46
CA ARG A 55 -12.07 0.59 -2.51
C ARG A 55 -12.49 0.12 -1.12
N SER A 56 -13.75 0.37 -0.78
CA SER A 56 -14.36 -0.09 0.46
C SER A 56 -15.43 -1.15 0.14
N GLN A 57 -15.54 -2.16 0.99
CA GLN A 57 -16.64 -3.12 0.95
C GLN A 57 -17.96 -2.57 1.54
N GLY A 58 -17.96 -1.34 2.05
CA GLY A 58 -19.11 -0.72 2.71
C GLY A 58 -19.05 -0.83 4.23
N ALA A 59 -20.19 -0.57 4.89
CA ALA A 59 -20.29 -0.53 6.34
C ALA A 59 -19.89 -1.87 6.98
N GLY A 60 -18.99 -1.82 7.97
CA GLY A 60 -18.46 -3.01 8.65
C GLY A 60 -17.47 -3.85 7.83
N GLY A 61 -17.21 -3.45 6.58
CA GLY A 61 -16.34 -4.18 5.66
C GLY A 61 -14.88 -3.71 5.71
N LYS A 62 -14.06 -4.38 4.88
CA LYS A 62 -12.64 -4.04 4.71
C LYS A 62 -12.44 -2.96 3.66
N VAL A 63 -11.26 -2.34 3.71
CA VAL A 63 -10.81 -1.37 2.71
C VAL A 63 -9.54 -1.90 2.05
N ILE A 64 -9.39 -1.70 0.75
CA ILE A 64 -8.15 -2.00 0.02
C ILE A 64 -7.60 -0.72 -0.61
N VAL A 65 -6.28 -0.55 -0.52
CA VAL A 65 -5.53 0.52 -1.19
C VAL A 65 -4.37 -0.06 -1.96
N CYS A 66 -4.11 0.44 -3.18
CA CYS A 66 -3.10 -0.13 -4.07
C CYS A 66 -2.05 0.89 -4.52
N ALA A 67 -0.88 0.34 -4.85
CA ALA A 67 0.30 0.95 -5.45
C ALA A 67 0.68 0.15 -6.71
N HIS A 68 0.03 0.46 -7.83
CA HIS A 68 0.18 -0.31 -9.08
C HIS A 68 1.59 -0.26 -9.70
N ARG A 69 2.41 0.74 -9.36
CA ARG A 69 3.79 0.89 -9.87
C ARG A 69 4.84 0.34 -8.91
N TYR A 70 4.43 -0.32 -7.84
CA TYR A 70 5.37 -1.07 -6.99
C TYR A 70 6.12 -2.11 -7.83
N ILE A 71 7.44 -2.19 -7.62
CA ILE A 71 8.34 -3.07 -8.37
C ILE A 71 9.07 -4.00 -7.41
N ARG A 72 9.06 -5.30 -7.76
CA ARG A 72 10.03 -6.29 -7.26
C ARG A 72 11.22 -6.34 -8.20
N LYS A 73 12.44 -6.35 -7.67
CA LYS A 73 13.67 -6.46 -8.46
C LYS A 73 14.56 -7.59 -7.96
N GLY A 74 15.30 -8.19 -8.89
CA GLY A 74 16.43 -9.06 -8.59
C GLY A 74 17.69 -8.51 -9.26
N GLU A 75 18.71 -9.36 -9.41
CA GLU A 75 19.95 -8.97 -10.10
C GLU A 75 19.71 -8.60 -11.57
N GLU A 76 18.84 -9.35 -12.26
CA GLU A 76 18.62 -9.22 -13.71
C GLU A 76 17.21 -8.78 -14.10
N TYR A 77 16.33 -8.51 -13.14
CA TYR A 77 14.93 -8.17 -13.44
C TYR A 77 14.37 -7.04 -12.59
N GLN A 78 13.40 -6.32 -13.15
CA GLN A 78 12.54 -5.36 -12.46
C GLN A 78 11.12 -5.52 -12.97
N TRP A 79 10.22 -6.01 -12.12
CA TRP A 79 8.84 -6.28 -12.50
C TRP A 79 7.87 -5.40 -11.73
N GLY A 80 7.12 -4.57 -12.46
CA GLY A 80 6.01 -3.78 -11.93
C GLY A 80 4.79 -4.64 -11.65
N GLN A 81 4.83 -5.42 -10.58
CA GLN A 81 3.77 -6.36 -10.20
C GLN A 81 2.65 -5.71 -9.38
N GLY A 82 2.88 -4.50 -8.87
CA GLY A 82 1.92 -3.81 -8.02
C GLY A 82 1.82 -4.43 -6.62
N LEU A 83 1.31 -3.64 -5.69
CA LEU A 83 1.12 -4.01 -4.30
C LEU A 83 -0.20 -3.42 -3.81
N CYS A 84 -0.97 -4.19 -3.05
CA CYS A 84 -2.17 -3.71 -2.39
C CYS A 84 -2.14 -4.05 -0.90
N TYR A 85 -2.83 -3.26 -0.10
CA TYR A 85 -2.97 -3.45 1.34
C TYR A 85 -4.43 -3.62 1.68
N SER A 86 -4.79 -4.70 2.37
CA SER A 86 -6.09 -4.83 3.02
C SER A 86 -6.03 -4.22 4.40
N LEU A 87 -7.06 -3.44 4.71
CA LEU A 87 -7.22 -2.74 5.97
C LEU A 87 -8.54 -3.15 6.63
N THR A 88 -8.57 -3.11 7.95
CA THR A 88 -9.78 -3.32 8.75
C THR A 88 -10.80 -2.18 8.50
N GLN A 89 -12.00 -2.31 9.06
CA GLN A 89 -13.00 -1.24 9.05
C GLN A 89 -12.52 0.07 9.70
N ARG A 90 -11.46 0.02 10.53
CA ARG A 90 -10.85 1.18 11.19
C ARG A 90 -9.60 1.69 10.47
N LEU A 91 -9.32 1.14 9.29
CA LEU A 91 -8.15 1.42 8.46
C LEU A 91 -6.82 0.95 9.07
N ASP A 92 -6.86 -0.02 9.99
CA ASP A 92 -5.64 -0.67 10.48
C ASP A 92 -5.12 -1.66 9.44
N TYR A 93 -3.80 -1.75 9.27
CA TYR A 93 -3.17 -2.76 8.41
C TYR A 93 -3.59 -4.17 8.83
N GLU A 94 -3.99 -4.98 7.86
CA GLU A 94 -4.27 -6.39 8.05
C GLU A 94 -3.31 -7.27 7.24
N ASP A 95 -3.19 -7.02 5.93
CA ASP A 95 -2.34 -7.84 5.06
C ASP A 95 -1.89 -7.09 3.81
N SER A 96 -0.88 -7.64 3.14
CA SER A 96 -0.31 -7.15 1.89
C SER A 96 -0.48 -8.18 0.77
N TRP A 97 -0.81 -7.68 -0.42
CA TRP A 97 -1.17 -8.50 -1.57
C TRP A 97 -0.29 -8.09 -2.76
N GLU A 98 0.43 -9.05 -3.34
CA GLU A 98 1.13 -8.90 -4.62
C GLU A 98 0.48 -9.85 -5.66
N PRO A 99 -0.72 -9.55 -6.19
CA PRO A 99 -1.51 -10.52 -6.95
C PRO A 99 -0.86 -10.98 -8.27
N CYS A 100 0.01 -10.14 -8.83
CA CYS A 100 0.76 -10.44 -10.05
C CYS A 100 2.06 -11.21 -9.77
N LYS A 101 2.48 -11.34 -8.50
CA LYS A 101 3.71 -12.07 -8.16
C LYS A 101 3.58 -13.54 -8.54
N GLY A 102 4.59 -14.05 -9.24
CA GLY A 102 4.62 -15.44 -9.68
C GLY A 102 3.66 -15.78 -10.84
N LYS A 103 2.96 -14.78 -11.40
CA LYS A 103 2.18 -14.98 -12.62
C LYS A 103 3.09 -14.99 -13.86
N PRO A 104 2.77 -15.77 -14.90
CA PRO A 104 3.51 -15.73 -16.16
C PRO A 104 3.49 -14.32 -16.76
N THR A 105 4.65 -13.86 -17.22
CA THR A 105 4.79 -12.56 -17.92
C THR A 105 4.80 -12.70 -19.44
N ASN A 106 4.99 -13.92 -19.94
CA ASN A 106 4.97 -14.23 -21.36
C ASN A 106 3.63 -14.92 -21.66
N LEU A 107 2.86 -14.34 -22.58
CA LEU A 107 1.76 -14.99 -23.27
C LEU A 107 2.28 -15.65 -24.55
#